data_AF-A0AA42W9S9-F1
#
_entry.id   AF-A0AA42W9S9-F1
#
_cell.length_a   1.000
_cell.length_b   1.000
_cell.length_c   1.000
_cell.angle_alpha   90.00
_cell.angle_beta   90.00
_cell.angle_gamma   90.00
#
_symmetry.space_group_name_H-M   'P 1'
#
loop_
_entity.id
_entity.type
_entity.pdbx_description
1 polymer ?
#
loop_
_entity_poly.entity_id
_entity_poly.type
_entity_poly.pdbx_seq_one_letter_code
_entity_poly.pdbx_strand_id
1 'polypeptide(L)'
;MAKYPINAQDPYVDPVSGVLRTRLGITDQGELDKVEATFAAVRSYELATNPVRGQFDLAHLQHIHQRLFGDVYDWAGKIRTVDISKGTTRFASHEQISSYAPQITRPLSRAKVS
;
A
#
# COMPACT_ATOMS: atom_id res chain seq x y z
N MET A 1 -15.49 0.82 -14.77
CA MET A 1 -14.62 -0.30 -15.17
C MET A 1 -13.64 -0.54 -14.03
N ALA A 2 -13.54 -1.76 -13.50
CA ALA A 2 -12.65 -2.05 -12.37
C ALA A 2 -11.19 -1.85 -12.80
N LYS A 3 -10.43 -1.09 -12.00
CA LYS A 3 -9.04 -0.67 -12.28
C LYS A 3 -8.04 -1.83 -12.24
N TYR A 4 -8.43 -2.95 -11.62
CA TYR A 4 -7.65 -4.17 -11.46
C TYR A 4 -8.51 -5.38 -11.84
N PRO A 5 -7.93 -6.44 -12.43
CA PRO A 5 -8.65 -7.68 -12.64
C PRO A 5 -9.06 -8.25 -11.28
N ILE A 6 -10.35 -8.16 -10.97
CA ILE A 6 -10.90 -8.65 -9.70
C ILE A 6 -10.87 -10.18 -9.75
N ASN A 7 -10.01 -10.79 -8.93
CA ASN A 7 -10.18 -12.18 -8.57
C ASN A 7 -11.27 -12.23 -7.48
N ALA A 8 -12.33 -13.02 -7.69
CA ALA A 8 -13.38 -13.20 -6.69
C ALA A 8 -12.87 -13.76 -5.34
N GLN A 9 -11.63 -14.27 -5.30
CA GLN A 9 -10.94 -14.73 -4.10
C GLN A 9 -10.00 -13.69 -3.47
N ASP A 10 -9.94 -12.45 -3.98
CA ASP A 10 -9.10 -11.41 -3.41
C ASP A 10 -9.68 -10.96 -2.04
N PRO A 11 -8.99 -11.20 -0.91
CA PRO A 11 -9.49 -10.86 0.42
C PRO A 11 -9.61 -9.34 0.65
N TYR A 12 -8.95 -8.53 -0.19
CA TYR A 12 -8.99 -7.07 -0.09
C TYR A 12 -10.21 -6.47 -0.78
N VAL A 13 -10.92 -7.23 -1.62
CA VAL A 13 -12.07 -6.76 -2.40
C VAL A 13 -13.38 -7.18 -1.70
N ASP A 14 -14.35 -6.29 -1.71
CA ASP A 14 -15.73 -6.63 -1.36
C ASP A 14 -16.35 -7.41 -2.53
N PRO A 15 -16.83 -8.65 -2.33
CA PRO A 15 -17.30 -9.49 -3.41
C PRO A 15 -18.62 -9.02 -4.03
N VAL A 16 -19.37 -8.13 -3.35
CA VAL A 16 -20.65 -7.60 -3.83
C VAL A 16 -20.41 -6.35 -4.67
N SER A 17 -19.63 -5.40 -4.15
CA SER A 17 -19.38 -4.14 -4.85
C SER A 17 -18.24 -4.21 -5.87
N GLY A 18 -17.31 -5.15 -5.70
CA GLY A 18 -16.07 -5.21 -6.47
C GLY A 18 -15.08 -4.10 -6.11
N VAL A 19 -15.32 -3.36 -5.03
CA VAL A 19 -14.48 -2.25 -4.54
C VAL A 19 -13.62 -2.75 -3.37
N LEU A 20 -12.45 -2.15 -3.15
CA LEU A 20 -11.60 -2.50 -2.01
C LEU A 20 -12.34 -2.26 -0.68
N ARG A 21 -12.19 -3.21 0.25
CA ARG A 21 -12.71 -3.09 1.61
C ARG A 21 -12.03 -1.92 2.31
N THR A 22 -12.83 -0.98 2.79
CA THR A 22 -12.36 0.22 3.45
C THR A 22 -12.95 0.34 4.85
N ARG A 23 -12.25 1.05 5.74
CA ARG A 23 -12.71 1.39 7.10
C ARG A 23 -13.95 2.25 7.10
N LEU A 24 -14.18 2.96 6.00
CA LEU A 24 -15.26 3.92 5.80
C LEU A 24 -16.53 3.28 5.23
N GLY A 25 -16.48 1.97 4.90
CA GLY A 25 -17.62 1.25 4.32
C GLY A 25 -17.99 1.70 2.91
N ILE A 26 -17.06 2.33 2.19
CA ILE A 26 -17.30 2.84 0.83
C ILE A 26 -17.38 1.66 -0.15
N THR A 27 -18.47 1.62 -0.93
CA THR A 27 -18.72 0.58 -1.94
C THR A 27 -18.79 1.13 -3.37
N ASP A 28 -18.65 2.45 -3.55
CA ASP A 28 -18.54 3.08 -4.87
C ASP A 28 -17.08 3.38 -5.22
N GLN A 29 -16.64 2.98 -6.41
CA GLN A 29 -15.24 3.16 -6.82
C GLN A 29 -14.89 4.64 -7.02
N GLY A 30 -15.80 5.46 -7.53
CA GLY A 30 -15.55 6.88 -7.78
C GLY A 30 -15.45 7.68 -6.48
N GLU A 31 -16.24 7.31 -5.48
CA GLU A 31 -16.14 7.84 -4.12
C GLU A 31 -14.85 7.39 -3.45
N LEU A 32 -14.50 6.10 -3.53
CA LEU A 32 -13.25 5.59 -2.97
C LEU A 32 -12.04 6.33 -3.55
N ASP A 33 -11.98 6.50 -4.87
CA ASP A 33 -10.88 7.19 -5.54
C ASP A 33 -10.70 8.62 -5.02
N LYS A 34 -11.80 9.35 -4.78
CA LYS A 34 -11.76 10.73 -4.24
C LYS A 34 -11.32 10.76 -2.79
N VAL A 35 -11.88 9.86 -1.97
CA VAL A 35 -11.61 9.82 -0.54
C VAL A 35 -10.17 9.38 -0.29
N GLU A 36 -9.71 8.33 -0.96
CA GLU A 36 -8.33 7.84 -0.89
C GLU A 36 -7.33 8.95 -1.28
N ALA A 37 -7.55 9.60 -2.43
CA ALA A 37 -6.67 10.68 -2.89
C ALA A 37 -6.62 11.86 -1.91
N THR A 38 -7.76 12.21 -1.31
CA THR A 38 -7.87 13.31 -0.34
C THR A 38 -7.07 13.00 0.93
N PHE A 39 -7.28 11.83 1.53
CA PHE A 39 -6.52 11.40 2.71
C PHE A 39 -5.03 11.30 2.40
N ALA A 40 -4.66 10.63 1.29
CA ALA A 40 -3.27 10.46 0.90
C ALA A 40 -2.57 11.82 0.68
N ALA A 41 -3.24 12.81 0.10
CA ALA A 41 -2.68 14.15 -0.08
C ALA A 41 -2.40 14.86 1.25
N VAL A 42 -3.37 14.85 2.17
CA VAL A 42 -3.21 15.44 3.51
C VAL A 42 -2.08 14.74 4.28
N ARG A 43 -2.05 13.41 4.27
CA ARG A 43 -1.01 12.63 4.96
C ARG A 43 0.37 12.81 4.33
N SER A 44 0.44 13.01 3.01
CA SER A 44 1.69 13.33 2.31
C SER A 44 2.24 14.69 2.75
N TYR A 45 1.37 15.69 2.90
CA TYR A 45 1.76 17.00 3.43
C TYR A 45 2.26 16.91 4.87
N GLU A 46 1.59 16.16 5.73
CA GLU A 46 2.04 15.89 7.10
C GLU A 46 3.39 15.17 7.12
N LEU A 47 3.61 14.19 6.24
CA LEU A 47 4.90 13.49 6.14
C LEU A 47 6.04 14.39 5.67
N ALA A 48 5.77 15.41 4.87
CA ALA A 48 6.78 16.37 4.43
C ALA A 48 7.27 17.24 5.59
N THR A 49 6.40 17.54 6.56
CA THR A 49 6.73 18.38 7.73
C THR A 49 7.19 17.57 8.93
N ASN A 50 6.63 16.37 9.11
CA ASN A 50 6.96 15.43 10.18
C ASN A 50 7.14 14.02 9.61
N PRO A 51 8.33 13.72 9.03
CA PRO A 51 8.56 12.45 8.37
C PRO A 51 8.58 11.29 9.36
N VAL A 52 8.10 10.13 8.91
CA VAL A 52 8.39 8.87 9.59
C VAL A 52 9.90 8.69 9.63
N ARG A 53 10.45 8.41 10.82
CA ARG A 53 11.86 8.11 10.98
C ARG A 53 12.10 6.62 10.71
N GLY A 54 13.17 6.31 10.00
CA GLY A 54 13.55 4.93 9.72
C GLY A 54 14.75 4.85 8.78
N GLN A 55 15.21 3.62 8.54
CA GLN A 55 16.48 3.33 7.86
C GLN A 55 16.30 2.93 6.39
N PHE A 56 15.20 3.37 5.77
CA PHE A 56 14.79 2.98 4.42
C PHE A 56 14.72 1.46 4.22
N ASP A 57 14.38 0.73 5.27
CA ASP A 57 14.08 -0.70 5.22
C ASP A 57 12.59 -0.94 4.95
N LEU A 58 12.22 -2.21 4.87
CA LEU A 58 10.83 -2.62 4.65
C LEU A 58 9.91 -2.08 5.76
N ALA A 59 10.37 -2.09 7.02
CA ALA A 59 9.59 -1.57 8.14
C ALA A 59 9.33 -0.07 8.00
N HIS A 60 10.33 0.70 7.57
CA HIS A 60 10.16 2.12 7.27
C HIS A 60 9.13 2.35 6.18
N LEU A 61 9.17 1.59 5.08
CA LEU A 61 8.19 1.67 4.00
C LEU A 61 6.78 1.30 4.48
N GLN A 62 6.65 0.27 5.31
CA GLN A 62 5.38 -0.13 5.93
C GLN A 62 4.81 1.00 6.81
N HIS A 63 5.63 1.67 7.62
CA HIS A 63 5.19 2.80 8.41
C HIS A 63 4.76 4.01 7.57
N ILE A 64 5.45 4.30 6.46
CA ILE A 64 5.01 5.32 5.51
C ILE A 64 3.65 4.95 4.91
N HIS A 65 3.48 3.70 4.47
CA HIS A 65 2.20 3.22 3.94
C HIS A 65 1.08 3.27 4.98
N GLN A 66 1.35 2.92 6.24
CA GLN A 66 0.41 3.07 7.35
C GLN A 66 -0.01 4.53 7.49
N ARG A 67 0.93 5.48 7.42
CA ARG A 67 0.63 6.90 7.60
C ARG A 67 -0.19 7.47 6.45
N LEU A 68 0.08 7.05 5.21
CA LEU A 68 -0.64 7.52 4.03
C LEU A 68 -2.07 6.99 3.95
N PHE A 69 -2.28 5.73 4.31
CA PHE A 69 -3.53 5.02 4.00
C PHE A 69 -4.28 4.46 5.22
N GLY A 70 -3.77 4.68 6.43
CA GLY A 70 -4.33 4.10 7.66
C GLY A 70 -5.74 4.57 8.01
N ASP A 71 -6.16 5.72 7.48
CA ASP A 71 -7.53 6.22 7.60
C ASP A 71 -8.51 5.46 6.69
N VAL A 72 -8.02 4.85 5.60
CA VAL A 72 -8.84 4.24 4.55
C VAL A 72 -8.86 2.71 4.65
N TYR A 73 -7.72 2.08 4.94
CA TYR A 73 -7.56 0.62 4.87
C TYR A 73 -7.08 0.01 6.20
N ASP A 74 -7.73 -1.08 6.65
CA ASP A 74 -7.31 -1.86 7.84
C ASP A 74 -5.99 -2.63 7.64
N TRP A 75 -5.61 -2.79 6.38
CA TRP A 75 -4.37 -3.44 5.98
C TRP A 75 -3.26 -2.45 5.63
N ALA A 76 -3.48 -1.14 5.81
CA ALA A 76 -2.41 -0.15 5.65
C ALA A 76 -1.18 -0.57 6.47
N GLY A 77 0.01 -0.44 5.89
CA GLY A 77 1.27 -0.85 6.52
C GLY A 77 1.52 -2.35 6.59
N LYS A 78 0.61 -3.20 6.12
CA LYS A 78 0.81 -4.66 6.03
C LYS A 78 1.35 -5.06 4.66
N ILE A 79 2.14 -6.12 4.64
CA ILE A 79 2.55 -6.77 3.39
C ILE A 79 1.33 -7.48 2.79
N ARG A 80 1.11 -7.33 1.48
CA ARG A 80 0.02 -8.01 0.79
C ARG A 80 0.14 -9.53 0.90
N THR A 81 -0.99 -10.21 0.79
CA THR A 81 -1.12 -11.67 0.95
C THR A 81 -1.55 -12.38 -0.34
N VAL A 82 -1.58 -11.66 -1.46
CA VAL A 82 -1.94 -12.18 -2.78
C VAL A 82 -0.98 -11.64 -3.83
N ASP A 83 -0.79 -12.39 -4.91
CA ASP A 83 0.02 -11.97 -6.06
C ASP A 83 -0.72 -10.96 -6.93
N ILE A 84 0.01 -9.98 -7.43
CA ILE A 84 -0.53 -8.89 -8.25
C ILE A 84 0.30 -8.69 -9.51
N SER A 85 -0.37 -8.20 -10.54
CA SER A 85 0.23 -7.76 -11.80
C SER A 85 -0.33 -6.40 -12.22
N LYS A 86 0.42 -5.69 -13.05
CA LYS A 86 -0.05 -4.48 -13.73
C LYS A 86 0.23 -4.65 -15.22
N GLY A 87 -0.84 -4.75 -16.02
CA GLY A 87 -0.71 -5.15 -17.42
C GLY A 87 -0.06 -6.53 -17.55
N THR A 88 1.04 -6.62 -18.30
CA THR A 88 1.80 -7.86 -18.49
C THR A 88 2.89 -8.08 -17.43
N THR A 89 3.18 -7.09 -16.59
CA THR A 89 4.24 -7.20 -15.58
C THR A 89 3.70 -7.81 -14.29
N ARG A 90 4.25 -8.95 -13.88
CA ARG A 90 4.05 -9.52 -12.54
C ARG A 90 5.06 -8.92 -11.55
N PHE A 91 4.58 -8.60 -10.36
CA PHE A 91 5.44 -8.22 -9.25
C PHE A 91 5.98 -9.47 -8.53
N ALA A 92 6.91 -9.29 -7.59
CA ALA A 92 7.45 -10.38 -6.76
C ALA A 92 6.33 -11.20 -6.11
N SER A 93 6.51 -12.50 -5.88
CA SER A 93 5.47 -13.25 -5.16
C SER A 93 5.30 -12.70 -3.73
N HIS A 94 4.07 -12.66 -3.21
CA HIS A 94 3.77 -12.07 -1.91
C HIS A 94 4.57 -12.73 -0.78
N GLU A 95 4.77 -14.04 -0.84
CA GLU A 95 5.57 -14.82 0.12
C GLU A 95 7.04 -14.41 0.14
N GLN A 96 7.55 -13.91 -0.99
CA GLN A 96 8.95 -13.57 -1.18
C GLN A 96 9.27 -12.12 -0.82
N ILE A 97 8.25 -11.26 -0.61
CA ILE A 97 8.46 -9.81 -0.36
C ILE A 97 9.44 -9.59 0.80
N SER A 98 9.23 -10.26 1.93
CA SER A 98 10.08 -10.11 3.11
C SER A 98 11.51 -10.59 2.88
N SER A 99 11.73 -11.55 1.97
CA SER A 99 13.06 -12.05 1.61
C SER A 99 13.77 -11.13 0.62
N TYR A 100 13.04 -10.53 -0.32
CA TYR A 100 13.59 -9.66 -1.35
C TYR A 100 13.84 -8.23 -0.87
N ALA A 101 12.99 -7.69 0.01
CA ALA A 101 13.11 -6.30 0.43
C ALA A 101 14.50 -5.96 1.03
N PRO A 102 15.10 -6.77 1.94
CA PRO A 102 16.43 -6.50 2.45
C PRO A 102 17.54 -6.46 1.39
N GLN A 103 17.37 -7.18 0.27
CA GLN A 103 18.36 -7.19 -0.81
C GLN A 103 18.43 -5.84 -1.52
N ILE A 104 17.30 -5.12 -1.57
CA ILE A 104 17.18 -3.79 -2.17
C ILE A 104 17.49 -2.69 -1.14
N THR A 105 17.01 -2.85 0.11
CA THR A 105 17.10 -1.78 1.11
C THR A 105 18.45 -1.72 1.82
N ARG A 106 19.20 -2.82 1.92
CA ARG A 106 20.54 -2.82 2.53
C ARG A 106 21.49 -1.81 1.89
N PRO A 107 21.62 -1.73 0.54
CA PRO A 107 22.39 -0.68 -0.11
C PRO A 107 21.94 0.75 0.26
N LEU A 108 20.64 0.99 0.33
CA LEU A 108 20.06 2.32 0.60
C LEU A 108 20.24 2.78 2.05
N SER A 109 20.15 1.84 3.00
CA SER A 109 20.36 2.12 4.43
C SER A 109 21.80 2.58 4.73
N ARG A 110 22.78 2.09 3.96
CA ARG A 110 24.20 2.42 4.13
C ARG A 110 24.58 3.77 3.51
N ALA A 111 23.90 4.18 2.45
CA ALA A 111 24.15 5.45 1.77
C ALA A 111 23.74 6.70 2.57
N LYS A 112 23.00 6.54 3.69
CA LYS A 112 22.54 7.64 4.54
C LYS A 112 23.49 7.99 5.70
N VAL A 113 24.66 7.34 5.79
CA VAL A 113 25.66 7.52 6.86
C VAL A 113 26.91 8.30 6.36
N SER A 114 26.82 8.97 5.21
CA SER A 114 27.89 9.85 4.69
C SER A 114 27.43 11.29 4.61
#